data_AF-A0A6M1ZXD5-F1
#
_entry.id   AF-A0A6M1ZXD5-F1
#
_cell.length_a   1.000
_cell.length_b   1.000
_cell.length_c   1.000
_cell.angle_alpha   90.00
_cell.angle_beta   90.00
_cell.angle_gamma   90.00
#
_symmetry.space_group_name_H-M   'P 1'
#
loop_
_entity.id
_entity.type
_entity.pdbx_description
1 polymer ?
#
loop_
_entity_poly.entity_id
_entity_poly.type
_entity_poly.pdbx_seq_one_letter_code
_entity_poly.pdbx_strand_id
1 'polypeptide(L)'
;MTTIVMKFGGASVATPEDFKKIATITLQRKLVYQRLVVVVSAMANTTSQLVDLAKKVNPDPPSREYDMLVSVGERISISLLAMALADQGESAVSFTGSQSGIMTSDEHSNARIVEVRPHRLLPILEEGRIAIVAGFQGCSLKGEITTLGKNGSDISAVAIAVALGAECVEFYKNVRGVFEKDPKNYENPKFYPELNYDQALEIVEGGGRILHPRCIELARRNGLPLHIHSFEDPKVVGTRIFDDREIRGDLPRYEDELVLLQ
;
A
#
# COMPACT_ATOMS: atom_id res chain seq x y z
N MET A 1 19.80 8.11 2.84
CA MET A 1 19.69 7.08 1.78
C MET A 1 18.36 7.26 1.07
N THR A 2 18.38 7.24 -0.26
CA THR A 2 17.18 7.37 -1.09
C THR A 2 16.25 6.16 -0.85
N THR A 3 14.97 6.42 -0.57
CA THR A 3 13.99 5.38 -0.27
C THR A 3 12.78 5.51 -1.17
N ILE A 4 12.32 4.38 -1.69
CA ILE A 4 11.06 4.28 -2.43
C ILE A 4 10.17 3.23 -1.77
N VAL A 5 8.87 3.52 -1.76
CA VAL A 5 7.85 2.51 -1.46
C VAL A 5 7.05 2.22 -2.72
N MET A 6 6.95 0.94 -3.07
CA MET A 6 6.25 0.48 -4.27
C MET A 6 5.03 -0.33 -3.84
N LYS A 7 3.85 0.02 -4.32
CA LYS A 7 2.60 -0.64 -3.98
C LYS A 7 2.02 -1.36 -5.19
N PHE A 8 1.77 -2.66 -5.04
CA PHE A 8 1.10 -3.49 -6.04
C PHE A 8 -0.30 -3.88 -5.53
N GLY A 9 -1.34 -3.55 -6.29
CA GLY A 9 -2.73 -3.90 -5.96
C GLY A 9 -3.11 -5.32 -6.37
N GLY A 10 -4.30 -5.78 -5.97
CA GLY A 10 -4.78 -7.15 -6.25
C GLY A 10 -4.77 -7.53 -7.74
N ALA A 11 -5.04 -6.57 -8.64
CA ALA A 11 -4.98 -6.80 -10.08
C ALA A 11 -3.56 -6.99 -10.63
N SER A 12 -2.53 -6.58 -9.88
CA SER A 12 -1.11 -6.76 -10.21
C SER A 12 -0.52 -8.02 -9.56
N VAL A 13 -1.27 -8.71 -8.69
CA VAL A 13 -0.89 -9.97 -8.03
C VAL A 13 -1.96 -11.03 -8.29
N ALA A 14 -2.46 -11.12 -9.53
CA ALA A 14 -3.59 -11.98 -9.85
C ALA A 14 -3.15 -13.45 -10.02
N THR A 15 -1.98 -13.69 -10.62
CA THR A 15 -1.45 -15.03 -10.89
C THR A 15 -0.04 -15.22 -10.34
N PRO A 16 0.44 -16.47 -10.19
CA PRO A 16 1.82 -16.75 -9.81
C PRO A 16 2.88 -16.06 -10.70
N GLU A 17 2.61 -15.93 -12.00
CA GLU A 17 3.50 -15.28 -12.97
C GLU A 17 3.67 -13.78 -12.70
N ASP A 18 2.64 -13.13 -12.16
CA ASP A 18 2.70 -11.72 -11.82
C ASP A 18 3.79 -11.41 -10.78
N PHE A 19 4.07 -12.33 -9.85
CA PHE A 19 5.13 -12.14 -8.86
C PHE A 19 6.52 -12.04 -9.49
N LYS A 20 6.77 -12.76 -10.60
CA LYS A 20 8.02 -12.63 -11.36
C LYS A 20 8.12 -11.25 -12.02
N LYS A 21 7.01 -10.73 -12.56
CA LYS A 21 6.93 -9.38 -13.14
C LYS A 21 7.16 -8.31 -12.07
N ILE A 22 6.54 -8.45 -10.89
CA ILE A 22 6.76 -7.56 -9.75
C ILE A 22 8.22 -7.57 -9.31
N ALA A 23 8.84 -8.76 -9.20
CA ALA A 23 10.25 -8.89 -8.86
C ALA A 23 11.12 -8.13 -9.88
N THR A 24 10.90 -8.32 -11.18
CA THR A 24 11.62 -7.60 -12.25
C THR A 24 11.48 -6.08 -12.13
N ILE A 25 10.26 -5.57 -11.92
CA ILE A 25 10.02 -4.12 -11.75
C ILE A 25 10.73 -3.60 -10.49
N THR A 26 10.70 -4.37 -9.40
CA THR A 26 11.37 -4.02 -8.14
C THR A 26 12.89 -3.94 -8.33
N LEU A 27 13.51 -4.91 -9.02
CA LEU A 27 14.94 -4.90 -9.30
C LEU A 27 15.35 -3.73 -10.20
N GLN A 28 14.51 -3.31 -11.14
CA GLN A 28 14.75 -2.11 -11.94
C GLN A 28 14.79 -0.85 -11.06
N ARG A 29 13.91 -0.73 -10.06
CA ARG A 29 13.94 0.39 -9.11
C ARG A 29 15.13 0.35 -8.16
N LYS A 30 15.65 -0.84 -7.85
CA LYS A 30 16.86 -1.02 -7.03
C LYS A 30 18.11 -0.41 -7.66
N LEU A 31 18.13 -0.22 -8.98
CA LEU A 31 19.21 0.50 -9.67
C LEU A 31 19.22 2.01 -9.39
N VAL A 32 18.12 2.57 -8.89
CA VAL A 32 17.93 4.01 -8.69
C VAL A 32 17.85 4.36 -7.20
N TYR A 33 17.20 3.53 -6.40
CA TYR A 33 16.99 3.77 -4.96
C TYR A 33 17.79 2.80 -4.11
N GLN A 34 18.32 3.29 -2.98
CA GLN A 34 19.13 2.49 -2.06
C GLN A 34 18.27 1.62 -1.14
N ARG A 35 17.12 2.13 -0.70
CA ARG A 35 16.19 1.43 0.19
C ARG A 35 14.87 1.18 -0.53
N LEU A 36 14.46 -0.08 -0.63
CA LEU A 36 13.23 -0.48 -1.29
C LEU A 36 12.28 -1.19 -0.34
N VAL A 37 11.06 -0.67 -0.28
CA VAL A 37 9.94 -1.37 0.37
C VAL A 37 8.87 -1.67 -0.66
N VAL A 38 8.41 -2.92 -0.70
CA VAL A 38 7.31 -3.34 -1.56
C VAL A 38 6.10 -3.68 -0.71
N VAL A 39 4.99 -2.99 -0.91
CA VAL A 39 3.70 -3.28 -0.27
C VAL A 39 2.81 -4.02 -1.25
N VAL A 40 2.33 -5.20 -0.87
CA VAL A 40 1.44 -6.01 -1.71
C VAL A 40 0.08 -6.21 -1.05
N SER A 41 -0.96 -6.18 -1.86
CA SER A 41 -2.31 -6.64 -1.50
C SER A 41 -2.41 -8.18 -1.59
N ALA A 42 -3.49 -8.74 -1.06
CA ALA A 42 -3.84 -10.13 -1.33
C ALA A 42 -3.98 -10.38 -2.84
N MET A 43 -3.75 -11.63 -3.25
CA MET A 43 -4.00 -12.05 -4.63
C MET A 43 -5.46 -11.81 -5.02
N ALA A 44 -5.70 -11.60 -6.32
CA ALA A 44 -7.04 -11.33 -6.84
C ALA A 44 -8.06 -12.38 -6.36
N ASN A 45 -9.22 -11.91 -5.89
CA ASN A 45 -10.32 -12.71 -5.34
C ASN A 45 -10.04 -13.47 -4.03
N THR A 46 -8.81 -13.51 -3.51
CA THR A 46 -8.50 -14.23 -2.27
C THR A 46 -9.23 -13.64 -1.07
N THR A 47 -9.20 -12.32 -0.89
CA THR A 47 -9.92 -11.67 0.21
C THR A 47 -11.42 -11.96 0.14
N SER A 48 -12.05 -11.85 -1.03
CA SER A 48 -13.47 -12.16 -1.19
C SER A 48 -13.79 -13.62 -0.87
N GLN A 49 -12.95 -14.57 -1.30
CA GLN A 49 -13.13 -15.98 -0.97
C GLN A 49 -13.06 -16.25 0.54
N LEU A 50 -12.14 -15.58 1.25
CA LEU A 50 -12.03 -15.67 2.71
C LEU A 50 -13.27 -15.08 3.40
N VAL A 51 -13.76 -13.94 2.92
CA VAL A 51 -15.01 -13.33 3.43
C VAL A 51 -16.22 -14.23 3.20
N ASP A 52 -16.34 -14.82 2.01
CA ASP A 52 -17.43 -15.75 1.68
C ASP A 52 -17.35 -17.02 2.52
N LEU A 53 -16.15 -17.51 2.82
CA LEU A 53 -15.93 -18.64 3.71
C LEU A 53 -16.35 -18.31 5.16
N ALA A 54 -15.97 -17.15 5.68
CA ALA A 54 -16.41 -16.70 7.01
C ALA A 54 -17.93 -16.67 7.12
N LYS A 55 -18.60 -16.07 6.10
CA LYS A 55 -20.07 -15.95 6.08
C LYS A 55 -20.80 -17.29 6.02
N LYS A 56 -20.18 -18.32 5.46
CA LYS A 56 -20.73 -19.70 5.49
C LYS A 56 -20.67 -20.32 6.89
N VAL A 57 -19.70 -19.93 7.72
CA VAL A 57 -19.57 -20.39 9.11
C VAL A 57 -20.47 -19.56 10.03
N ASN A 58 -20.41 -18.24 9.91
CA ASN A 58 -21.24 -17.29 10.63
C ASN A 58 -21.59 -16.11 9.70
N PRO A 59 -22.88 -15.90 9.35
CA PRO A 59 -23.31 -14.77 8.52
C PRO A 59 -22.95 -13.39 9.07
N ASP A 60 -22.76 -13.27 10.38
CA ASP A 60 -22.34 -12.06 11.10
C ASP A 60 -21.11 -12.38 11.97
N PRO A 61 -19.93 -12.58 11.35
CA PRO A 61 -18.73 -12.98 12.09
C PRO A 61 -18.24 -11.82 12.97
N PRO A 62 -17.76 -12.09 14.21
CA PRO A 62 -17.15 -11.07 15.04
C PRO A 62 -16.01 -10.36 14.30
N SER A 63 -16.00 -9.02 14.30
CA SER A 63 -15.07 -8.22 13.49
C SER A 63 -13.59 -8.52 13.77
N ARG A 64 -13.28 -8.88 15.02
CA ARG A 64 -11.94 -9.31 15.44
C ARG A 64 -11.48 -10.58 14.70
N GLU A 65 -12.34 -11.59 14.62
CA GLU A 65 -12.04 -12.83 13.88
C GLU A 65 -12.09 -12.64 12.37
N TYR A 66 -12.93 -11.71 11.90
CA TYR A 66 -12.93 -11.31 10.50
C TYR A 66 -11.54 -10.77 10.10
N ASP A 67 -11.00 -9.82 10.85
CA ASP A 67 -9.67 -9.23 10.60
C ASP A 67 -8.56 -10.27 10.65
N MET A 68 -8.62 -11.16 11.65
CA MET A 68 -7.72 -12.31 11.76
C MET A 68 -7.71 -13.14 10.47
N LEU A 69 -8.90 -13.51 9.96
CA LEU A 69 -9.03 -14.34 8.77
C LEU A 69 -8.55 -13.62 7.50
N VAL A 70 -9.04 -12.41 7.24
CA VAL A 70 -8.75 -11.75 5.96
C VAL A 70 -7.29 -11.32 5.84
N SER A 71 -6.60 -11.11 6.96
CA SER A 71 -5.15 -10.79 6.99
C SER A 71 -4.26 -11.87 6.36
N VAL A 72 -4.78 -13.11 6.22
CA VAL A 72 -4.07 -14.23 5.60
C VAL A 72 -3.79 -13.98 4.12
N GLY A 73 -4.67 -13.25 3.42
CA GLY A 73 -4.53 -13.01 1.98
C GLY A 73 -3.20 -12.34 1.62
N GLU A 74 -2.84 -11.26 2.29
CA GLU A 74 -1.57 -10.57 2.07
C GLU A 74 -0.36 -11.40 2.51
N ARG A 75 -0.50 -12.27 3.52
CA ARG A 75 0.59 -13.15 3.99
C ARG A 75 1.03 -14.14 2.92
N ILE A 76 0.10 -14.60 2.09
CA ILE A 76 0.39 -15.42 0.91
C ILE A 76 1.20 -14.59 -0.09
N SER A 77 0.71 -13.40 -0.45
CA SER A 77 1.35 -12.53 -1.44
C SER A 77 2.78 -12.12 -1.07
N ILE A 78 3.02 -11.68 0.17
CA ILE A 78 4.37 -11.26 0.60
C ILE A 78 5.37 -12.41 0.55
N SER A 79 4.91 -13.64 0.82
CA SER A 79 5.75 -14.83 0.84
C SER A 79 6.11 -15.25 -0.59
N LEU A 80 5.12 -15.24 -1.50
CA LEU A 80 5.34 -15.53 -2.92
C LEU A 80 6.26 -14.52 -3.58
N LEU A 81 6.13 -13.22 -3.25
CA LEU A 81 7.04 -12.21 -3.77
C LEU A 81 8.47 -12.40 -3.25
N ALA A 82 8.64 -12.76 -1.98
CA ALA A 82 9.96 -13.05 -1.42
C ALA A 82 10.62 -14.23 -2.14
N MET A 83 9.85 -15.28 -2.44
CA MET A 83 10.34 -16.44 -3.22
C MET A 83 10.70 -16.04 -4.65
N ALA A 84 9.90 -15.19 -5.31
CA ALA A 84 10.18 -14.73 -6.66
C ALA A 84 11.44 -13.85 -6.76
N LEU A 85 11.70 -13.01 -5.75
CA LEU A 85 12.95 -12.24 -5.67
C LEU A 85 14.15 -13.14 -5.40
N ALA A 86 14.00 -14.15 -4.54
CA ALA A 86 15.06 -15.12 -4.27
C ALA A 86 15.41 -15.96 -5.50
N ASP A 87 14.43 -16.37 -6.31
CA ASP A 87 14.62 -17.05 -7.60
C ASP A 87 15.46 -16.20 -8.58
N GLN A 88 15.39 -14.87 -8.44
CA GLN A 88 16.19 -13.91 -9.23
C GLN A 88 17.50 -13.49 -8.55
N GLY A 89 17.90 -14.19 -7.47
CA GLY A 89 19.16 -13.96 -6.77
C GLY A 89 19.17 -12.77 -5.82
N GLU A 90 18.01 -12.19 -5.52
CA GLU A 90 17.89 -11.02 -4.65
C GLU A 90 17.37 -11.41 -3.25
N SER A 91 17.93 -10.78 -2.22
CA SER A 91 17.55 -11.07 -0.84
C SER A 91 16.45 -10.13 -0.38
N ALA A 92 15.31 -10.72 -0.02
CA ALA A 92 14.16 -9.99 0.51
C ALA A 92 13.61 -10.64 1.78
N VAL A 93 12.95 -9.83 2.62
CA VAL A 93 12.29 -10.30 3.86
C VAL A 93 10.86 -9.82 3.89
N SER A 94 9.93 -10.74 4.14
CA SER A 94 8.52 -10.43 4.26
C SER A 94 8.11 -10.09 5.71
N PHE A 95 7.18 -9.16 5.85
CA PHE A 95 6.68 -8.65 7.12
C PHE A 95 5.16 -8.52 7.06
N THR A 96 4.47 -9.03 8.08
CA THR A 96 3.06 -8.66 8.34
C THR A 96 2.97 -7.19 8.73
N GLY A 97 1.75 -6.62 8.76
CA GLY A 97 1.55 -5.23 9.22
C GLY A 97 2.03 -5.01 10.66
N SER A 98 1.83 -5.99 11.54
CA SER A 98 2.35 -5.96 12.90
C SER A 98 3.89 -6.00 12.94
N GLN A 99 4.52 -6.81 12.10
CA GLN A 99 5.97 -6.94 12.04
C GLN A 99 6.66 -5.75 11.36
N SER A 100 5.96 -5.03 10.47
CA SER A 100 6.45 -3.79 9.86
C SER A 100 6.27 -2.56 10.76
N GLY A 101 5.60 -2.73 11.91
CA GLY A 101 5.43 -1.70 12.92
C GLY A 101 4.22 -0.78 12.68
N ILE A 102 3.25 -1.17 11.85
CA ILE A 102 2.01 -0.42 11.66
C ILE A 102 1.14 -0.58 12.91
N MET A 103 0.99 0.50 13.67
CA MET A 103 0.19 0.57 14.87
C MET A 103 -1.14 1.26 14.58
N THR A 104 -2.22 0.69 15.08
CA THR A 104 -3.59 1.10 14.75
C THR A 104 -4.47 1.29 15.98
N SER A 105 -5.62 1.91 15.76
CA SER A 105 -6.74 1.91 16.69
C SER A 105 -7.44 0.54 16.75
N ASP A 106 -8.33 0.35 17.72
CA ASP A 106 -8.99 -0.95 17.98
C ASP A 106 -10.24 -1.21 17.11
N GLU A 107 -10.65 -0.27 16.22
CA GLU A 107 -11.83 -0.47 15.37
C GLU A 107 -11.53 -1.48 14.24
N HIS A 108 -11.77 -2.75 14.54
CA HIS A 108 -11.66 -3.82 13.55
C HIS A 108 -12.41 -3.52 12.25
N SER A 109 -11.87 -4.03 11.14
CA SER A 109 -12.37 -3.85 9.78
C SER A 109 -12.29 -2.43 9.20
N ASN A 110 -11.93 -1.40 9.98
CA ASN A 110 -11.76 -0.02 9.51
C ASN A 110 -10.80 0.80 10.38
N ALA A 111 -9.78 0.15 10.94
CA ALA A 111 -8.86 0.77 11.89
C ALA A 111 -8.11 1.95 11.24
N ARG A 112 -7.71 2.91 12.08
CA ARG A 112 -6.90 4.07 11.69
C ARG A 112 -5.45 3.84 12.10
N ILE A 113 -4.51 4.24 11.26
CA ILE A 113 -3.09 4.21 11.61
C ILE A 113 -2.81 5.33 12.59
N VAL A 114 -2.32 4.94 13.76
CA VAL A 114 -1.93 5.83 14.85
C VAL A 114 -0.45 6.19 14.73
N GLU A 115 0.38 5.19 14.43
CA GLU A 115 1.83 5.36 14.30
C GLU A 115 2.42 4.26 13.40
N VAL A 116 3.61 4.49 12.84
CA VAL A 116 4.41 3.43 12.24
C VAL A 116 5.82 3.44 12.84
N ARG A 117 6.22 2.33 13.45
CA ARG A 117 7.55 2.13 14.05
C ARG A 117 8.35 1.07 13.29
N PRO A 118 9.07 1.44 12.21
CA PRO A 118 9.68 0.49 11.27
C PRO A 118 10.98 -0.16 11.80
N HIS A 119 11.08 -0.48 13.11
CA HIS A 119 12.29 -0.99 13.76
C HIS A 119 12.84 -2.27 13.14
N ARG A 120 11.97 -3.12 12.58
CA ARG A 120 12.38 -4.35 11.88
C ARG A 120 12.71 -4.14 10.41
N LEU A 121 12.19 -3.07 9.79
CA LEU A 121 12.46 -2.77 8.39
C LEU A 121 13.83 -2.11 8.24
N LEU A 122 14.16 -1.16 9.11
CA LEU A 122 15.38 -0.35 9.02
C LEU A 122 16.67 -1.20 8.90
N PRO A 123 16.93 -2.21 9.75
CA PRO A 123 18.15 -3.00 9.65
C PRO A 123 18.26 -3.77 8.33
N ILE A 124 17.15 -4.35 7.85
CA ILE A 124 17.13 -5.08 6.57
C ILE A 124 17.38 -4.14 5.40
N LEU A 125 16.83 -2.92 5.44
CA LEU A 125 17.08 -1.90 4.43
C LEU A 125 18.54 -1.40 4.46
N GLU A 126 19.14 -1.28 5.64
CA GLU A 126 20.55 -0.92 5.82
C GLU A 126 21.52 -2.00 5.32
N GLU A 127 21.13 -3.28 5.41
CA GLU A 127 21.81 -4.40 4.76
C GLU A 127 21.68 -4.40 3.23
N GLY A 128 20.95 -3.44 2.64
CA GLY A 128 20.69 -3.35 1.20
C GLY A 128 19.70 -4.40 0.69
N ARG A 129 18.95 -5.06 1.58
CA ARG A 129 17.92 -6.05 1.23
C ARG A 129 16.57 -5.36 0.99
N ILE A 130 15.66 -6.08 0.34
CA ILE A 130 14.30 -5.57 0.06
C ILE A 130 13.36 -5.94 1.20
N ALA A 131 12.60 -4.97 1.71
CA ALA A 131 11.52 -5.24 2.65
C ALA A 131 10.19 -5.41 1.91
N ILE A 132 9.46 -6.49 2.18
CA ILE A 132 8.14 -6.76 1.59
C ILE A 132 7.10 -6.70 2.71
N VAL A 133 6.13 -5.81 2.62
CA VAL A 133 5.14 -5.57 3.67
C VAL A 133 3.75 -5.99 3.22
N ALA A 134 3.05 -6.72 4.08
CA ALA A 134 1.64 -7.01 3.90
C ALA A 134 0.86 -5.70 4.10
N GLY A 135 0.21 -5.22 3.04
CA GLY A 135 -0.67 -4.05 3.17
C GLY A 135 -1.95 -4.38 3.93
N PHE A 136 -2.85 -3.40 4.06
CA PHE A 136 -4.22 -3.54 4.57
C PHE A 136 -4.35 -3.91 6.06
N GLN A 137 -3.31 -4.44 6.68
CA GLN A 137 -3.31 -4.89 8.08
C GLN A 137 -2.34 -4.09 8.95
N GLY A 138 -2.58 -4.11 10.26
CA GLY A 138 -1.75 -3.50 11.30
C GLY A 138 -1.94 -4.24 12.63
N CYS A 139 -1.43 -3.64 13.70
CA CYS A 139 -1.57 -4.15 15.06
C CYS A 139 -2.11 -3.07 15.98
N SER A 140 -3.19 -3.36 16.70
CA SER A 140 -3.71 -2.40 17.68
C SER A 140 -2.79 -2.29 18.89
N LEU A 141 -2.98 -1.25 19.71
CA LEU A 141 -2.22 -1.06 20.95
C LEU A 141 -2.38 -2.22 21.96
N LYS A 142 -3.45 -3.02 21.82
CA LYS A 142 -3.69 -4.23 22.63
C LYS A 142 -3.05 -5.49 22.05
N GLY A 143 -2.36 -5.38 20.91
CA GLY A 143 -1.72 -6.52 20.25
C GLY A 143 -2.62 -7.29 19.29
N GLU A 144 -3.81 -6.76 18.96
CA GLU A 144 -4.75 -7.42 18.06
C GLU A 144 -4.41 -7.16 16.60
N ILE A 145 -4.69 -8.13 15.72
CA ILE A 145 -4.62 -7.90 14.27
C ILE A 145 -5.83 -7.08 13.86
N THR A 146 -5.59 -5.95 13.20
CA THR A 146 -6.65 -5.08 12.68
C THR A 146 -6.48 -4.86 11.19
N THR A 147 -7.58 -4.56 10.50
CA THR A 147 -7.54 -4.17 9.09
C THR A 147 -8.01 -2.75 8.86
N LEU A 148 -7.46 -2.11 7.84
CA LEU A 148 -7.62 -0.68 7.52
C LEU A 148 -8.83 -0.39 6.64
N GLY A 149 -9.73 -1.35 6.45
CA GLY A 149 -10.87 -1.24 5.54
C GLY A 149 -10.52 -1.49 4.07
N LYS A 150 -11.55 -1.54 3.23
CA LYS A 150 -11.44 -1.92 1.81
C LYS A 150 -10.37 -1.08 1.10
N ASN A 151 -9.48 -1.73 0.34
CA ASN A 151 -8.33 -1.10 -0.34
C ASN A 151 -7.29 -0.46 0.60
N GLY A 152 -7.26 -0.85 1.88
CA GLY A 152 -6.37 -0.28 2.89
C GLY A 152 -4.87 -0.48 2.63
N SER A 153 -4.47 -1.36 1.70
CA SER A 153 -3.05 -1.50 1.31
C SER A 153 -2.46 -0.21 0.72
N ASP A 154 -3.29 0.65 0.12
CA ASP A 154 -2.82 1.96 -0.35
C ASP A 154 -2.42 2.85 0.84
N ILE A 155 -3.17 2.79 1.94
CA ILE A 155 -2.90 3.54 3.17
C ILE A 155 -1.62 3.02 3.83
N SER A 156 -1.44 1.70 3.91
CA SER A 156 -0.22 1.08 4.46
C SER A 156 1.04 1.55 3.73
N ALA A 157 1.00 1.66 2.40
CA ALA A 157 2.14 2.10 1.61
C ALA A 157 2.55 3.55 1.90
N VAL A 158 1.56 4.45 1.98
CA VAL A 158 1.81 5.86 2.34
C VAL A 158 2.33 5.97 3.77
N ALA A 159 1.73 5.26 4.73
CA ALA A 159 2.15 5.32 6.13
C ALA A 159 3.58 4.84 6.35
N ILE A 160 3.98 3.74 5.70
CA ILE A 160 5.35 3.22 5.73
C ILE A 160 6.33 4.18 5.06
N ALA A 161 5.93 4.78 3.93
CA ALA A 161 6.74 5.77 3.22
C ALA A 161 7.01 7.01 4.09
N VAL A 162 5.98 7.51 4.77
CA VAL A 162 6.12 8.61 5.74
C VAL A 162 7.11 8.21 6.85
N ALA A 163 6.94 7.03 7.46
CA ALA A 163 7.79 6.57 8.57
C ALA A 163 9.28 6.43 8.17
N LEU A 164 9.55 6.11 6.90
CA LEU A 164 10.90 5.90 6.39
C LEU A 164 11.50 7.13 5.71
N GLY A 165 10.77 8.25 5.66
CA GLY A 165 11.16 9.46 4.94
C GLY A 165 11.35 9.22 3.45
N ALA A 166 10.50 8.40 2.82
CA ALA A 166 10.64 8.02 1.42
C ALA A 166 10.38 9.16 0.45
N GLU A 167 11.02 9.17 -0.71
CA GLU A 167 10.90 10.24 -1.70
C GLU A 167 9.52 10.30 -2.32
N CYS A 168 8.92 9.15 -2.61
CA CYS A 168 7.55 9.04 -3.07
C CYS A 168 7.01 7.62 -2.83
N VAL A 169 5.72 7.44 -3.13
CA VAL A 169 5.11 6.11 -3.27
C VAL A 169 4.74 5.87 -4.73
N GLU A 170 5.20 4.75 -5.29
CA GLU A 170 4.81 4.30 -6.61
C GLU A 170 3.69 3.27 -6.54
N PHE A 171 2.51 3.60 -7.05
CA PHE A 171 1.35 2.72 -7.15
C PHE A 171 1.29 2.08 -8.53
N TYR A 172 1.42 0.75 -8.57
CA TYR A 172 1.23 -0.02 -9.78
C TYR A 172 -0.21 -0.50 -9.87
N LYS A 173 -0.91 -0.05 -10.92
CA LYS A 173 -2.35 -0.26 -11.13
C LYS A 173 -2.60 -0.84 -12.52
N ASN A 174 -3.78 -1.40 -12.76
CA ASN A 174 -4.20 -1.94 -14.07
C ASN A 174 -4.71 -0.86 -15.04
N VAL A 175 -4.41 0.41 -14.77
CA VAL A 175 -4.73 1.56 -15.61
C VAL A 175 -3.50 2.46 -15.65
N ARG A 176 -3.39 3.27 -16.70
CA ARG A 176 -2.23 4.15 -16.92
C ARG A 176 -1.98 5.15 -15.78
N GLY A 177 -3.04 5.66 -15.17
CA GLY A 177 -2.99 6.72 -14.16
C GLY A 177 -4.40 7.21 -13.84
N VAL A 178 -4.52 8.44 -13.37
CA VAL A 178 -5.80 9.06 -13.00
C VAL A 178 -6.54 9.52 -14.25
N PHE A 179 -7.83 9.20 -14.30
CA PHE A 179 -8.76 9.67 -15.31
C PHE A 179 -9.96 10.35 -14.62
N GLU A 180 -10.61 11.26 -15.33
CA GLU A 180 -11.81 11.96 -14.86
C GLU A 180 -12.92 11.00 -14.42
N LYS A 181 -13.08 9.90 -15.16
CA LYS A 181 -13.99 8.79 -14.85
C LYS A 181 -13.28 7.48 -15.13
N ASP A 182 -13.80 6.39 -14.57
CA ASP A 182 -13.22 5.06 -14.78
C ASP A 182 -13.21 4.70 -16.28
N PRO A 183 -12.03 4.52 -16.91
CA PRO A 183 -11.92 4.20 -18.34
C PRO A 183 -12.47 2.82 -18.71
N LYS A 184 -12.82 1.99 -17.73
CA LYS A 184 -13.53 0.72 -17.99
C LYS A 184 -15.01 0.92 -18.26
N ASN A 185 -15.59 2.00 -17.73
CA ASN A 185 -17.02 2.27 -17.79
C ASN A 185 -17.37 3.43 -18.73
N TYR A 186 -16.38 4.25 -19.10
CA TYR A 186 -16.56 5.43 -19.95
C TYR A 186 -15.55 5.39 -21.09
N GLU A 187 -16.02 5.73 -22.29
CA GLU A 187 -15.15 5.86 -23.46
C GLU A 187 -14.37 7.18 -23.39
N ASN A 188 -13.05 7.11 -23.63
CA ASN A 188 -12.15 8.26 -23.73
C ASN A 188 -12.23 9.30 -22.59
N PRO A 189 -12.23 8.90 -21.30
CA PRO A 189 -12.19 9.88 -20.22
C PRO A 189 -10.89 10.67 -20.27
N LYS A 190 -10.94 11.93 -19.83
CA LYS A 190 -9.77 12.79 -19.78
C LYS A 190 -8.70 12.21 -18.83
N PHE A 191 -7.48 12.08 -19.32
CA PHE A 191 -6.30 11.64 -18.55
C PHE A 191 -5.60 12.84 -17.87
N TYR A 192 -5.12 12.63 -16.64
CA TYR A 192 -4.40 13.65 -15.87
C TYR A 192 -2.96 13.19 -15.60
N PRO A 193 -1.94 13.77 -16.27
CA PRO A 193 -0.54 13.43 -16.01
C PRO A 193 -0.03 13.99 -14.67
N GLU A 194 -0.57 15.12 -14.24
CA GLU A 194 -0.21 15.76 -12.97
C GLU A 194 -1.48 16.32 -12.31
N LEU A 195 -1.55 16.21 -10.99
CA LEU A 195 -2.62 16.69 -10.13
C LEU A 195 -2.02 17.18 -8.80
N ASN A 196 -2.67 18.13 -8.15
CA ASN A 196 -2.45 18.34 -6.71
C ASN A 196 -3.31 17.39 -5.87
N TYR A 197 -3.11 17.38 -4.55
CA TYR A 197 -3.85 16.47 -3.67
C TYR A 197 -5.36 16.75 -3.66
N ASP A 198 -5.78 18.02 -3.67
CA ASP A 198 -7.20 18.41 -3.66
C ASP A 198 -7.91 17.94 -4.93
N GLN A 199 -7.33 18.18 -6.11
CA GLN A 199 -7.87 17.70 -7.39
C GLN A 199 -7.95 16.17 -7.42
N ALA A 200 -6.94 15.48 -6.89
CA ALA A 200 -6.96 14.02 -6.82
C ALA A 200 -8.08 13.50 -5.91
N LEU A 201 -8.32 14.16 -4.76
CA LEU A 201 -9.42 13.83 -3.86
C LEU A 201 -10.78 14.03 -4.54
N GLU A 202 -10.99 15.19 -5.18
CA GLU A 202 -12.23 15.50 -5.91
C GLU A 202 -12.55 14.43 -6.97
N ILE A 203 -11.55 14.01 -7.75
CA ILE A 203 -11.73 12.97 -8.79
C ILE A 203 -12.09 11.62 -8.16
N VAL A 204 -11.40 11.21 -7.08
CA VAL A 204 -11.66 9.92 -6.43
C VAL A 204 -13.05 9.88 -5.79
N GLU A 205 -13.48 10.98 -5.18
CA GLU A 205 -14.83 11.14 -4.61
C GLU A 205 -15.91 11.15 -5.70
N GLY A 206 -15.62 11.77 -6.85
CA GLY A 206 -16.48 11.82 -8.03
C GLY A 206 -16.60 10.50 -8.82
N GLY A 207 -15.89 9.44 -8.41
CA GLY A 207 -15.99 8.10 -8.98
C GLY A 207 -14.75 7.58 -9.72
N GLY A 208 -13.68 8.39 -9.83
CA GLY A 208 -12.37 7.98 -10.36
C GLY A 208 -11.56 7.14 -9.37
N ARG A 209 -12.15 6.04 -8.87
CA ARG A 209 -11.65 5.22 -7.74
C ARG A 209 -10.37 4.45 -8.06
N ILE A 210 -9.23 5.14 -8.11
CA ILE A 210 -7.91 4.55 -8.36
C ILE A 210 -7.05 4.38 -7.11
N LEU A 211 -7.15 5.34 -6.17
CA LEU A 211 -6.49 5.32 -4.86
C LEU A 211 -7.53 5.43 -3.75
N HIS A 212 -7.16 4.97 -2.56
CA HIS A 212 -7.97 5.17 -1.38
C HIS A 212 -7.90 6.66 -0.93
N PRO A 213 -9.04 7.38 -0.69
CA PRO A 213 -9.02 8.79 -0.26
C PRO A 213 -8.12 9.06 0.95
N ARG A 214 -8.24 8.23 2.00
CA ARG A 214 -7.35 8.27 3.19
C ARG A 214 -5.86 8.23 2.86
N CYS A 215 -5.43 7.54 1.79
CA CYS A 215 -4.00 7.53 1.43
C CYS A 215 -3.57 8.85 0.80
N ILE A 216 -4.43 9.50 0.00
CA ILE A 216 -4.15 10.82 -0.58
C ILE A 216 -4.11 11.87 0.54
N GLU A 217 -5.07 11.82 1.46
CA GLU A 217 -5.11 12.70 2.62
C GLU A 217 -3.87 12.53 3.51
N LEU A 218 -3.46 11.28 3.78
CA LEU A 218 -2.23 11.02 4.53
C LEU A 218 -0.97 11.53 3.80
N ALA A 219 -0.94 11.42 2.47
CA ALA A 219 0.16 11.92 1.66
C ALA A 219 0.24 13.46 1.69
N ARG A 220 -0.91 14.13 1.54
CA ARG A 220 -1.09 15.58 1.67
C ARG A 220 -0.61 16.09 3.02
N ARG A 221 -1.06 15.47 4.12
CA ARG A 221 -0.57 15.79 5.47
C ARG A 221 0.94 15.65 5.64
N ASN A 222 1.65 14.96 4.76
CA ASN A 222 3.08 14.75 4.91
C ASN A 222 3.90 15.28 3.72
N GLY A 223 3.29 16.02 2.78
CA GLY A 223 3.97 16.46 1.56
C GLY A 223 4.69 15.32 0.83
N LEU A 224 4.05 14.14 0.77
CA LEU A 224 4.62 12.92 0.18
C LEU A 224 4.08 12.73 -1.24
N PRO A 225 4.90 12.88 -2.29
CA PRO A 225 4.45 12.67 -3.67
C PRO A 225 3.96 11.25 -3.91
N LEU A 226 2.88 11.13 -4.67
CA LEU A 226 2.33 9.85 -5.12
C LEU A 226 2.48 9.73 -6.63
N HIS A 227 3.03 8.62 -7.11
CA HIS A 227 3.15 8.32 -8.53
C HIS A 227 2.30 7.11 -8.85
N ILE A 228 1.50 7.19 -9.90
CA ILE A 228 0.67 6.08 -10.36
C ILE A 228 1.23 5.62 -11.70
N HIS A 229 1.55 4.34 -11.78
CA HIS A 229 2.09 3.67 -12.95
C HIS A 229 1.16 2.56 -13.43
N SER A 230 1.18 2.32 -14.74
CA SER A 230 0.61 1.10 -15.31
C SER A 230 1.47 -0.09 -14.90
N PHE A 231 0.84 -1.13 -14.34
CA PHE A 231 1.49 -2.41 -14.13
C PHE A 231 1.79 -3.13 -15.45
N GLU A 232 0.93 -2.94 -16.46
CA GLU A 232 1.11 -3.56 -17.78
C GLU A 232 2.25 -2.95 -18.56
N ASP A 233 2.38 -1.63 -18.51
CA ASP A 233 3.47 -0.90 -19.16
C ASP A 233 4.05 0.14 -18.20
N PRO A 234 4.99 -0.23 -17.31
CA PRO A 234 5.60 0.69 -16.36
C PRO A 234 6.36 1.86 -17.00
N LYS A 235 6.66 1.80 -18.30
CA LYS A 235 7.41 2.84 -19.02
C LYS A 235 6.51 3.97 -19.51
N VAL A 236 5.21 3.73 -19.63
CA VAL A 236 4.28 4.79 -20.02
C VAL A 236 4.22 5.86 -18.93
N VAL A 237 4.16 7.13 -19.33
CA VAL A 237 3.98 8.24 -18.40
C VAL A 237 2.63 8.11 -17.72
N GLY A 238 2.65 7.87 -16.41
CA GLY A 238 1.46 7.79 -15.57
C GLY A 238 1.08 9.14 -14.97
N THR A 239 0.55 9.13 -13.74
CA THR A 239 0.12 10.34 -13.03
C THR A 239 1.00 10.64 -11.84
N ARG A 240 1.35 11.91 -11.63
CA ARG A 240 2.01 12.39 -10.41
C ARG A 240 1.03 13.24 -9.61
N ILE A 241 0.96 13.00 -8.30
CA ILE A 241 0.13 13.76 -7.36
C ILE A 241 1.05 14.38 -6.32
N PHE A 242 1.14 15.70 -6.30
CA PHE A 242 2.02 16.46 -5.40
C PHE A 242 1.63 17.95 -5.37
N ASP A 243 2.10 18.67 -4.36
CA ASP A 243 2.03 20.14 -4.30
C ASP A 243 3.43 20.75 -4.26
N ASP A 244 3.69 21.78 -5.05
CA ASP A 244 5.00 22.45 -5.13
C ASP A 244 5.41 23.19 -3.84
N ARG A 245 4.45 23.43 -2.93
CA ARG A 245 4.59 24.36 -1.79
C ARG A 245 4.55 23.71 -0.42
N GLU A 246 4.31 22.40 -0.33
CA GLU A 246 4.27 21.71 0.97
C GLU A 246 5.68 21.28 1.38
N ILE A 247 6.23 21.98 2.38
CA ILE A 247 7.43 21.56 3.08
C ILE A 247 7.04 20.35 3.94
N ARG A 248 7.69 19.21 3.74
CA ARG A 248 7.57 18.07 4.64
C ARG A 248 7.92 18.51 6.06
N GLY A 249 6.98 18.36 6.99
CA GLY A 249 7.26 18.60 8.40
C GLY A 249 8.29 17.63 8.95
N ASP A 250 8.93 17.99 10.06
CA ASP A 250 9.97 17.17 10.69
C ASP A 250 9.42 15.87 11.31
N LEU A 251 8.12 15.83 11.62
CA LEU A 251 7.46 14.70 12.27
C LEU A 251 6.33 14.12 11.41
N PRO A 252 6.21 12.78 11.31
CA PRO A 252 5.07 12.11 10.70
C PRO A 252 3.73 12.53 11.30
N ARG A 253 2.75 12.82 10.43
CA ARG A 253 1.36 13.10 10.81
C ARG A 253 0.43 11.99 10.33
N TYR A 254 0.04 11.08 11.22
CA TYR A 254 -0.78 9.90 10.89
C TYR A 254 -2.29 10.21 10.98
N GLU A 255 -3.13 9.18 10.91
CA GLU A 255 -4.58 9.37 10.76
C GLU A 255 -5.25 9.79 12.07
N ASP A 256 -4.77 9.24 13.19
CA ASP A 256 -5.31 9.47 14.52
C ASP A 256 -4.19 9.67 15.56
N GLU A 257 -3.81 10.94 15.76
CA GLU A 257 -2.74 11.33 16.70
C GLU A 257 -3.24 11.39 18.16
N LEU A 258 -4.56 11.38 18.37
CA LEU A 258 -5.17 11.58 19.70
C LEU A 258 -5.08 10.32 20.57
N VAL A 259 -4.99 9.14 19.96
CA VAL A 259 -4.93 7.85 20.66
C VAL A 259 -3.65 7.69 21.48
N LEU A 260 -2.54 8.35 21.10
CA LEU A 260 -1.26 8.27 21.83
C LEU A 260 -1.21 9.13 23.11
N LEU A 261 -2.22 9.99 23.34
CA LEU A 261 -2.27 10.91 24.47
C LEU A 261 -3.14 10.38 25.63
N GLN A 262 -3.70 9.18 25.51
CA GLN A 262 -4.53 8.51 26.53
C GLN A 262 -3.79 7.31 27.13
#